data_AF-A0A1M4XWN6-F1
#
_entry.id   AF-A0A1M4XWN6-F1
#
_cell.length_a   1.000
_cell.length_b   1.000
_cell.length_c   1.000
_cell.angle_alpha   90.00
_cell.angle_beta   90.00
_cell.angle_gamma   90.00
#
_symmetry.space_group_name_H-M   'P 1'
#
loop_
_entity.id
_entity.type
_entity.pdbx_description
1 polymer ?
#
loop_
_entity_poly.entity_id
_entity_poly.type
_entity_poly.pdbx_seq_one_letter_code
_entity_poly.pdbx_strand_id
1 'polypeptide(L)'
;MDIEKVRRMAEYLDEEAVAAALGVPVGAVREILAGRVEVKEDVKGTLVQVASSSYRQRVVSVWRAKGGAGCTAVAIHLAHVVAEVMTVLFVDMDFSVGGSDATLYLGLPDSPDMETFTRKGLESAVVQVEPGLWALRPPAFPGSFQFGSEDVTRLVVEARKSFDAVVFDLPNRDDGYVAEAVNCSNAVVMVTLGFPGELVRAAARCGNLKKDVLLVANGYKCGPEALERFKDLAGVVELPEERGLEERMYSGVFTGRGAFYDGIGRVRDVLFRPRDGGLFRRVTEFFAKGRFF
;
A
#
# COMPACT_ATOMS: atom_id res chain seq x y z
N MET A 1 -6.52 15.05 25.05
CA MET A 1 -7.89 14.53 24.84
C MET A 1 -8.08 13.28 25.70
N ASP A 2 -9.24 13.08 26.28
CA ASP A 2 -9.51 11.91 27.13
C ASP A 2 -10.31 10.90 26.29
N ILE A 3 -9.75 9.71 26.06
CA ILE A 3 -10.42 8.66 25.25
C ILE A 3 -11.74 8.24 25.88
N GLU A 4 -11.79 8.20 27.21
CA GLU A 4 -12.99 7.83 27.96
C GLU A 4 -14.07 8.90 27.77
N LYS A 5 -13.66 10.17 27.70
CA LYS A 5 -14.55 11.29 27.35
C LYS A 5 -15.09 11.19 25.93
N VAL A 6 -14.27 10.83 24.93
CA VAL A 6 -14.74 10.63 23.54
C VAL A 6 -15.76 9.50 23.47
N ARG A 7 -15.46 8.35 24.10
CA ARG A 7 -16.37 7.19 24.14
C ARG A 7 -17.69 7.54 24.81
N ARG A 8 -17.64 8.21 25.96
CA ARG A 8 -18.82 8.66 26.69
C ARG A 8 -19.65 9.69 25.93
N MET A 9 -19.02 10.57 25.15
CA MET A 9 -19.75 11.53 24.31
C MET A 9 -20.41 10.84 23.11
N ALA A 10 -19.76 9.84 22.52
CA ALA A 10 -20.28 9.06 21.39
C ALA A 10 -21.47 8.15 21.75
N GLU A 11 -21.73 7.91 23.04
CA GLU A 11 -22.96 7.24 23.50
C GLU A 11 -24.22 8.08 23.21
N TYR A 12 -24.08 9.40 23.06
CA TYR A 12 -25.20 10.34 22.98
C TYR A 12 -25.11 11.34 21.82
N LEU A 13 -23.99 11.39 21.10
CA LEU A 13 -23.71 12.33 20.02
C LEU A 13 -23.11 11.58 18.83
N ASP A 14 -23.39 12.05 17.61
CA ASP A 14 -22.70 11.56 16.41
C ASP A 14 -21.24 12.04 16.36
N GLU A 15 -20.43 11.39 15.51
CA GLU A 15 -19.00 11.64 15.42
C GLU A 15 -18.65 13.09 15.05
N GLU A 16 -19.53 13.75 14.31
CA GLU A 16 -19.37 15.13 13.85
C GLU A 16 -19.63 16.13 14.99
N ALA A 17 -20.65 15.88 15.82
CA ALA A 17 -20.96 16.63 17.01
C ALA A 17 -19.89 16.43 18.11
N VAL A 18 -19.38 15.21 18.28
CA VAL A 18 -18.26 14.92 19.20
C VAL A 18 -17.00 15.66 18.74
N ALA A 19 -16.70 15.61 17.45
CA ALA A 19 -15.56 16.31 16.84
C ALA A 19 -15.65 17.83 17.03
N ALA A 20 -16.82 18.41 16.75
CA ALA A 20 -17.07 19.83 16.94
C ALA A 20 -16.94 20.26 18.41
N ALA A 21 -17.51 19.48 19.33
CA ALA A 21 -17.49 19.77 20.77
C ALA A 21 -16.08 19.66 21.39
N LEU A 22 -15.22 18.82 20.82
CA LEU A 22 -13.85 18.61 21.28
C LEU A 22 -12.80 19.41 20.49
N GLY A 23 -13.22 20.09 19.42
CA GLY A 23 -12.31 20.83 18.53
C GLY A 23 -11.30 19.93 17.81
N VAL A 24 -11.69 18.69 17.49
CA VAL A 24 -10.84 17.70 16.82
C VAL A 24 -11.43 17.26 15.48
N PRO A 25 -10.65 16.75 14.53
CA PRO A 25 -11.19 16.21 13.27
C PRO A 25 -12.09 14.99 13.51
N VAL A 26 -13.15 14.85 12.72
CA VAL A 26 -14.08 13.69 12.76
C VAL A 26 -13.34 12.35 12.62
N GLY A 27 -12.30 12.31 11.77
CA GLY A 27 -11.45 11.12 11.63
C GLY A 27 -10.77 10.69 12.94
N ALA A 28 -10.35 11.64 13.79
CA ALA A 28 -9.75 11.31 15.08
C ALA A 28 -10.76 10.65 16.03
N VAL A 29 -12.03 11.08 15.99
CA VAL A 29 -13.11 10.47 16.76
C VAL A 29 -13.35 9.03 16.29
N ARG A 30 -13.41 8.80 14.97
CA ARG A 30 -13.53 7.46 14.37
C ARG A 30 -12.44 6.51 14.82
N GLU A 31 -11.17 6.91 14.74
CA GLU A 31 -10.05 6.05 15.12
C GLU A 31 -10.06 5.69 16.60
N ILE A 32 -10.51 6.61 17.47
CA ILE A 32 -10.64 6.37 18.91
C ILE A 32 -11.76 5.39 19.23
N LEU A 33 -12.90 5.54 18.56
CA LEU A 33 -14.03 4.61 18.69
C LEU A 33 -13.70 3.24 18.10
N ALA A 34 -12.90 3.20 17.02
CA ALA A 34 -12.39 1.98 16.42
C ALA A 34 -11.24 1.32 17.20
N GLY A 35 -10.77 1.93 18.30
CA GLY A 35 -9.72 1.39 19.16
C GLY A 35 -8.32 1.38 18.55
N ARG A 36 -8.08 2.17 17.49
CA ARG A 36 -6.82 2.18 16.72
C ARG A 36 -5.81 3.24 17.21
N VAL A 37 -5.99 3.78 18.42
CA VAL A 37 -5.16 4.84 18.99
C VAL A 37 -4.56 4.40 20.33
N GLU A 38 -3.23 4.38 20.42
CA GLU A 38 -2.50 4.23 21.69
C GLU A 38 -2.28 5.59 22.36
N VAL A 39 -2.56 5.70 23.66
CA VAL A 39 -2.29 6.91 24.46
C VAL A 39 -0.95 6.76 25.17
N LYS A 40 -0.06 7.73 24.98
CA LYS A 40 1.09 7.95 25.88
C LYS A 40 0.82 9.19 26.70
N GLU A 41 0.74 9.04 28.03
CA GLU A 41 0.64 10.16 28.95
C GLU A 41 2.01 10.85 29.10
N ASP A 42 2.02 12.18 29.06
CA ASP A 42 3.18 12.98 29.48
C ASP A 42 2.75 14.04 30.49
N VAL A 43 3.62 14.28 31.47
CA VAL A 43 3.33 14.86 32.80
C VAL A 43 3.08 16.39 32.76
N LYS A 44 2.96 17.00 31.58
CA LYS A 44 2.66 18.43 31.44
C LYS A 44 1.64 18.70 30.35
N GLY A 45 0.36 18.62 30.73
CA GLY A 45 -0.76 19.11 29.93
C GLY A 45 -1.04 18.20 28.74
N THR A 46 -2.13 17.44 28.86
CA THR A 46 -2.64 16.38 27.97
C THR A 46 -2.54 16.69 26.47
N LEU A 47 -1.35 16.48 25.89
CA LEU A 47 -1.12 16.33 24.47
C LEU A 47 -1.50 14.90 24.09
N VAL A 48 -2.70 14.70 23.58
CA VAL A 48 -2.99 13.45 22.88
C VAL A 48 -2.29 13.52 21.54
N GLN A 49 -1.22 12.74 21.42
CA GLN A 49 -0.81 12.24 20.12
C GLN A 49 -1.93 11.33 19.63
N VAL A 50 -2.92 11.91 18.95
CA VAL A 50 -3.70 11.12 18.00
C VAL A 50 -2.68 10.79 16.93
N ALA A 51 -2.09 9.60 16.99
CA ALA A 51 -1.48 9.00 15.83
C ALA A 51 -2.60 8.64 14.84
N SER A 52 -3.46 9.61 14.47
CA SER A 52 -4.11 9.56 13.19
C SER A 52 -2.99 9.91 12.22
N SER A 53 -2.11 8.95 11.98
CA SER A 53 -1.56 8.86 10.66
C SER A 53 -2.77 8.57 9.77
N SER A 54 -3.50 9.61 9.39
CA SER A 54 -4.37 9.56 8.23
C SER A 54 -3.42 9.43 7.04
N TYR A 55 -2.76 8.26 6.95
CA TYR A 55 -2.14 7.84 5.72
C TYR A 55 -3.29 7.87 4.74
N ARG A 56 -3.20 8.80 3.80
CA ARG A 56 -4.21 8.91 2.76
C ARG A 56 -4.28 7.53 2.12
N GLN A 57 -5.44 6.86 2.21
CA GLN A 57 -5.59 5.48 1.76
C GLN A 57 -4.89 5.28 0.42
N ARG A 58 -3.89 4.40 0.43
CA ARG A 58 -2.95 4.27 -0.69
C ARG A 58 -3.39 3.09 -1.55
N VAL A 59 -3.48 3.31 -2.85
CA VAL A 59 -3.71 2.23 -3.81
C VAL A 59 -2.51 2.25 -4.73
N VAL A 60 -1.72 1.18 -4.64
CA VAL A 60 -0.41 1.05 -5.27
C VAL A 60 -0.50 -0.04 -6.33
N SER A 61 -0.23 0.32 -7.58
CA SER A 61 0.04 -0.67 -8.63
C SER A 61 1.52 -0.97 -8.69
N VAL A 62 1.91 -2.22 -8.42
CA VAL A 62 3.26 -2.71 -8.71
C VAL A 62 3.23 -3.29 -10.12
N TRP A 63 3.99 -2.68 -11.01
CA TRP A 63 3.95 -2.95 -12.44
C TRP A 63 5.35 -3.11 -13.00
N ARG A 64 5.46 -3.62 -14.22
CA ARG A 64 6.74 -3.94 -14.88
C ARG A 64 6.64 -3.70 -16.36
N ALA A 65 7.76 -3.37 -16.99
CA ALA A 65 7.87 -3.23 -18.45
C ALA A 65 8.18 -4.55 -19.18
N LYS A 66 8.64 -5.55 -18.44
CA LYS A 66 9.15 -6.84 -18.93
C LYS A 66 8.96 -7.92 -17.86
N GLY A 67 8.75 -9.17 -18.30
CA GLY A 67 8.75 -10.34 -17.42
C GLY A 67 10.11 -10.56 -16.75
N GLY A 68 10.11 -11.22 -15.59
CA GLY A 68 11.34 -11.55 -14.86
C GLY A 68 12.00 -10.39 -14.09
N ALA A 69 11.38 -9.21 -14.00
CA ALA A 69 11.92 -8.08 -13.22
C ALA A 69 11.75 -8.23 -11.68
N GLY A 70 11.09 -9.30 -11.22
CA GLY A 70 10.81 -9.52 -9.79
C GLY A 70 9.66 -8.68 -9.21
N CYS A 71 8.72 -8.23 -10.05
CA CYS A 71 7.56 -7.44 -9.63
C CYS A 71 6.75 -8.09 -8.49
N THR A 72 6.46 -9.39 -8.61
CA THR A 72 5.76 -10.17 -7.58
C THR A 72 6.53 -10.19 -6.26
N ALA A 73 7.85 -10.39 -6.30
CA ALA A 73 8.68 -10.32 -5.10
C ALA A 73 8.62 -8.93 -4.45
N VAL A 74 8.76 -7.86 -5.23
CA VAL A 74 8.66 -6.48 -4.73
C VAL A 74 7.27 -6.21 -4.14
N ALA A 75 6.20 -6.67 -4.79
CA ALA A 75 4.83 -6.44 -4.34
C ALA A 75 4.54 -7.14 -3.01
N ILE A 76 4.94 -8.41 -2.88
CA ILE A 76 4.76 -9.19 -1.64
C ILE A 76 5.55 -8.56 -0.49
N HIS A 77 6.83 -8.26 -0.69
CA HIS A 77 7.66 -7.67 0.37
C HIS A 77 7.19 -6.28 0.76
N LEU A 78 6.76 -5.46 -0.21
CA LEU A 78 6.17 -4.16 0.08
C LEU A 78 4.90 -4.31 0.92
N ALA A 79 4.02 -5.25 0.58
CA ALA A 79 2.80 -5.48 1.34
C ALA A 79 3.09 -5.87 2.81
N HIS A 80 4.05 -6.77 3.06
CA HIS A 80 4.46 -7.15 4.42
C HIS A 80 5.04 -5.96 5.20
N VAL A 81 5.97 -5.21 4.61
CA VAL A 81 6.61 -4.07 5.29
C VAL A 81 5.64 -2.91 5.55
N VAL A 82 4.57 -2.78 4.75
CA VAL A 82 3.47 -1.83 5.01
C VAL A 82 2.53 -2.38 6.09
N ALA A 83 2.28 -3.69 6.12
CA ALA A 83 1.39 -4.34 7.07
C ALA A 83 1.88 -4.28 8.53
N GLU A 84 3.18 -4.05 8.73
CA GLU A 84 3.75 -3.77 10.07
C GLU A 84 3.12 -2.54 10.75
N VAL A 85 2.55 -1.60 9.99
CA VAL A 85 2.03 -0.33 10.52
C VAL A 85 0.64 0.06 9.99
N MET A 86 0.05 -0.70 9.06
CA MET A 86 -1.25 -0.41 8.44
C MET A 86 -2.02 -1.69 8.12
N THR A 87 -3.32 -1.59 7.86
CA THR A 87 -4.09 -2.68 7.26
C THR A 87 -3.94 -2.70 5.73
N VAL A 88 -3.48 -3.82 5.18
CA VAL A 88 -3.11 -3.96 3.77
C VAL A 88 -3.90 -5.07 3.10
N LEU A 89 -4.41 -4.77 1.91
CA LEU A 89 -4.88 -5.77 0.96
C LEU A 89 -3.83 -5.95 -0.14
N PHE A 90 -3.19 -7.11 -0.19
CA PHE A 90 -2.44 -7.57 -1.35
C PHE A 90 -3.40 -8.20 -2.36
N VAL A 91 -3.29 -7.82 -3.64
CA VAL A 91 -4.14 -8.36 -4.70
C VAL A 91 -3.27 -8.87 -5.83
N ASP A 92 -3.33 -10.17 -6.06
CA ASP A 92 -2.64 -10.81 -7.18
C ASP A 92 -3.54 -10.77 -8.42
N MET A 93 -3.13 -10.00 -9.43
CA MET A 93 -3.89 -9.76 -10.65
C MET A 93 -3.38 -10.60 -11.83
N ASP A 94 -2.48 -11.57 -11.61
CA ASP A 94 -1.98 -12.43 -12.68
C ASP A 94 -2.88 -13.66 -12.85
N PHE A 95 -3.75 -13.62 -13.86
CA PHE A 95 -4.68 -14.69 -14.21
C PHE A 95 -4.08 -15.75 -15.13
N SER A 96 -2.76 -15.92 -15.12
CA SER A 96 -2.11 -16.95 -15.94
C SER A 96 -2.42 -18.37 -15.42
N VAL A 97 -2.52 -19.34 -16.35
CA VAL A 97 -2.79 -20.75 -16.02
C VAL A 97 -1.62 -21.30 -15.21
N GLY A 98 -1.89 -21.84 -14.02
CA GLY A 98 -0.89 -22.24 -13.03
C GLY A 98 -0.89 -21.39 -11.76
N GLY A 99 -1.68 -20.30 -11.73
CA GLY A 99 -1.66 -19.31 -10.66
C GLY A 99 -0.41 -18.41 -10.77
N SER A 100 -0.43 -17.23 -10.15
CA SER A 100 0.82 -16.49 -9.96
C SER A 100 1.62 -17.12 -8.83
N ASP A 101 2.95 -16.98 -8.91
CA ASP A 101 3.86 -17.44 -7.88
C ASP A 101 3.50 -16.84 -6.49
N ALA A 102 2.78 -15.71 -6.43
CA ALA A 102 2.36 -15.10 -5.17
C ALA A 102 1.46 -16.03 -4.34
N THR A 103 0.54 -16.75 -4.98
CA THR A 103 -0.34 -17.71 -4.28
C THR A 103 0.49 -18.79 -3.60
N LEU A 104 1.53 -19.28 -4.29
CA LEU A 104 2.45 -20.29 -3.79
C LEU A 104 3.33 -19.77 -2.66
N TYR A 105 3.97 -18.60 -2.84
CA TYR A 105 4.84 -18.00 -1.83
C TYR A 105 4.08 -17.68 -0.54
N LEU A 106 2.86 -17.14 -0.66
CA LEU A 106 2.03 -16.77 0.49
C LEU A 106 1.31 -17.98 1.13
N GLY A 107 1.41 -19.18 0.57
CA GLY A 107 0.73 -20.37 1.07
C GLY A 107 -0.80 -20.24 1.10
N LEU A 108 -1.39 -19.55 0.12
CA LEU A 108 -2.83 -19.27 0.11
C LEU A 108 -3.65 -20.52 -0.23
N PRO A 109 -4.81 -20.74 0.42
CA PRO A 109 -5.72 -21.84 0.07
C PRO A 109 -6.34 -21.64 -1.31
N ASP A 110 -6.85 -22.71 -1.92
CA ASP A 110 -7.55 -22.68 -3.22
C ASP A 110 -8.82 -21.85 -3.25
N SER A 111 -9.41 -21.59 -2.08
CA SER A 111 -10.54 -20.69 -1.90
C SER A 111 -10.51 -20.08 -0.49
N PRO A 112 -11.08 -18.88 -0.29
CA PRO A 112 -11.74 -18.02 -1.28
C PRO A 112 -10.77 -17.31 -2.25
N ASP A 113 -11.31 -16.76 -3.35
CA ASP A 113 -10.57 -16.17 -4.48
C ASP A 113 -11.35 -15.02 -5.15
N MET A 114 -10.84 -14.50 -6.28
CA MET A 114 -11.54 -13.47 -7.06
C MET A 114 -12.91 -13.89 -7.61
N GLU A 115 -13.17 -15.17 -7.86
CA GLU A 115 -14.53 -15.63 -8.23
C GLU A 115 -15.47 -15.52 -7.03
N THR A 116 -14.96 -15.75 -5.83
CA THR A 116 -15.70 -15.48 -4.60
C THR A 116 -15.99 -13.99 -4.43
N PHE A 117 -15.04 -13.11 -4.75
CA PHE A 117 -15.24 -11.66 -4.75
C PHE A 117 -16.37 -11.22 -5.68
N THR A 118 -16.34 -11.64 -6.95
CA THR A 118 -17.35 -11.19 -7.94
C THR A 118 -18.76 -11.59 -7.50
N ARG A 119 -18.93 -12.78 -6.90
CA ARG A 119 -20.22 -13.30 -6.43
C ARG A 119 -20.68 -12.79 -5.07
N LYS A 120 -19.77 -12.63 -4.10
CA LYS A 120 -20.12 -12.43 -2.67
C LYS A 120 -19.55 -11.16 -2.05
N GLY A 121 -18.67 -10.44 -2.76
CA GLY A 121 -17.98 -9.26 -2.23
C GLY A 121 -16.67 -9.58 -1.53
N LEU A 122 -15.92 -8.52 -1.23
CA LEU A 122 -14.52 -8.58 -0.83
C LEU A 122 -14.30 -9.27 0.52
N GLU A 123 -15.16 -9.00 1.51
CA GLU A 123 -15.05 -9.60 2.84
C GLU A 123 -15.11 -11.13 2.82
N SER A 124 -15.86 -11.71 1.87
CA SER A 124 -15.95 -13.16 1.69
C SER A 124 -14.82 -13.75 0.85
N ALA A 125 -14.00 -12.90 0.23
CA ALA A 125 -13.04 -13.28 -0.80
C ALA A 125 -11.58 -13.27 -0.34
N VAL A 126 -11.29 -12.50 0.70
CA VAL A 126 -9.93 -12.27 1.19
C VAL A 126 -9.52 -13.30 2.24
N VAL A 127 -8.23 -13.63 2.26
CA VAL A 127 -7.61 -14.51 3.25
C VAL A 127 -6.62 -13.70 4.07
N GLN A 128 -6.67 -13.81 5.39
CA GLN A 128 -5.65 -13.23 6.23
C GLN A 128 -4.35 -14.04 6.13
N VAL A 129 -3.27 -13.39 5.69
CA VAL A 129 -1.93 -13.97 5.59
C VAL A 129 -1.24 -13.88 6.96
N GLU A 130 -1.28 -12.69 7.56
CA GLU A 130 -0.73 -12.40 8.88
C GLU A 130 -1.46 -11.20 9.52
N PRO A 131 -1.18 -10.81 10.78
CA PRO A 131 -1.74 -9.60 11.36
C PRO A 131 -1.48 -8.37 10.47
N GLY A 132 -2.54 -7.67 10.07
CA GLY A 132 -2.43 -6.48 9.22
C GLY A 132 -2.38 -6.75 7.70
N LEU A 133 -2.15 -7.98 7.24
CA LEU A 133 -2.04 -8.31 5.81
C LEU A 133 -3.10 -9.33 5.38
N TRP A 134 -3.99 -8.93 4.47
CA TRP A 134 -4.91 -9.83 3.78
C TRP A 134 -4.56 -9.92 2.30
N ALA A 135 -4.89 -11.05 1.68
CA ALA A 135 -4.63 -11.31 0.27
C ALA A 135 -5.91 -11.68 -0.48
N LEU A 136 -6.02 -11.22 -1.73
CA LEU A 136 -6.98 -11.68 -2.71
C LEU A 136 -6.22 -12.34 -3.87
N ARG A 137 -6.44 -13.64 -4.05
CA ARG A 137 -5.78 -14.45 -5.08
C ARG A 137 -6.59 -14.51 -6.38
N PRO A 138 -5.94 -14.76 -7.53
CA PRO A 138 -6.63 -15.12 -8.76
C PRO A 138 -7.41 -16.43 -8.59
N PRO A 139 -8.42 -16.68 -9.42
CA PRO A 139 -9.15 -17.94 -9.39
C PRO A 139 -8.24 -19.11 -9.75
N ALA A 140 -8.51 -20.29 -9.18
CA ALA A 140 -7.73 -21.50 -9.48
C ALA A 140 -7.81 -21.91 -10.97
N PHE A 141 -8.92 -21.60 -11.64
CA PHE A 141 -9.15 -21.91 -13.06
C PHE A 141 -9.48 -20.64 -13.86
N PRO A 142 -8.47 -19.84 -14.24
CA PRO A 142 -8.70 -18.52 -14.83
C PRO A 142 -9.27 -18.54 -16.26
N GLY A 143 -9.21 -19.67 -16.96
CA GLY A 143 -9.56 -19.76 -18.39
C GLY A 143 -10.99 -19.32 -18.76
N SER A 144 -11.93 -19.34 -17.81
CA SER A 144 -13.32 -18.89 -17.99
C SER A 144 -13.70 -17.71 -17.10
N PHE A 145 -12.77 -17.22 -16.29
CA PHE A 145 -13.04 -16.14 -15.36
C PHE A 145 -13.06 -14.80 -16.10
N GLN A 146 -14.17 -14.07 -15.96
CA GLN A 146 -14.30 -12.73 -16.50
C GLN A 146 -14.07 -11.72 -15.38
N PHE A 147 -13.08 -10.86 -15.58
CA PHE A 147 -12.73 -9.79 -14.65
C PHE A 147 -12.39 -8.55 -15.44
N GLY A 148 -13.24 -7.53 -15.32
CA GLY A 148 -13.17 -6.30 -16.10
C GLY A 148 -12.77 -5.08 -15.28
N SER A 149 -12.79 -3.92 -15.93
CA SER A 149 -12.53 -2.62 -15.30
C SER A 149 -13.56 -2.29 -14.21
N GLU A 150 -14.82 -2.68 -14.40
CA GLU A 150 -15.89 -2.49 -13.41
C GLU A 150 -15.61 -3.28 -12.12
N ASP A 151 -15.09 -4.50 -12.25
CA ASP A 151 -14.72 -5.33 -11.11
C ASP A 151 -13.54 -4.74 -10.33
N VAL A 152 -12.54 -4.19 -11.04
CA VAL A 152 -11.43 -3.47 -10.40
C VAL A 152 -11.92 -2.25 -9.63
N THR A 153 -12.80 -1.45 -10.24
CA THR A 153 -13.37 -0.26 -9.61
C THR A 153 -14.13 -0.65 -8.34
N ARG A 154 -14.96 -1.69 -8.43
CA ARG A 154 -15.70 -2.23 -7.30
C ARG A 154 -14.77 -2.74 -6.20
N LEU A 155 -13.72 -3.48 -6.56
CA LEU A 155 -12.72 -4.00 -5.63
C LEU A 155 -12.09 -2.86 -4.84
N VAL A 156 -11.64 -1.80 -5.52
CA VAL A 156 -11.02 -0.64 -4.86
C VAL A 156 -12.01 0.08 -3.94
N VAL A 157 -13.26 0.24 -4.36
CA VAL A 157 -14.31 0.86 -3.52
C VAL A 157 -14.59 0.03 -2.27
N GLU A 158 -14.68 -1.29 -2.38
CA GLU A 158 -14.87 -2.18 -1.24
C GLU A 158 -13.62 -2.22 -0.33
N ALA A 159 -12.41 -2.28 -0.91
CA ALA A 159 -11.17 -2.33 -0.15
C ALA A 159 -10.96 -1.05 0.67
N ARG A 160 -11.32 0.11 0.13
CA ARG A 160 -11.26 1.40 0.85
C ARG A 160 -12.19 1.47 2.07
N LYS A 161 -13.05 0.48 2.33
CA LYS A 161 -13.85 0.45 3.56
C LYS A 161 -13.10 -0.18 4.74
N SER A 162 -12.18 -1.10 4.44
CA SER A 162 -11.60 -2.00 5.45
C SER A 162 -10.07 -1.96 5.50
N PHE A 163 -9.42 -1.35 4.51
CA PHE A 163 -7.97 -1.31 4.40
C PHE A 163 -7.43 0.11 4.27
N ASP A 164 -6.27 0.35 4.86
CA ASP A 164 -5.51 1.59 4.73
C ASP A 164 -4.71 1.61 3.41
N ALA A 165 -4.28 0.43 2.94
CA ALA A 165 -3.53 0.29 1.70
C ALA A 165 -4.02 -0.90 0.84
N VAL A 166 -3.92 -0.74 -0.48
CA VAL A 166 -4.09 -1.81 -1.47
C VAL A 166 -2.84 -1.88 -2.31
N VAL A 167 -2.27 -3.08 -2.46
CA VAL A 167 -1.09 -3.35 -3.29
C VAL A 167 -1.49 -4.35 -4.38
N PHE A 168 -1.60 -3.89 -5.61
CA PHE A 168 -1.82 -4.74 -6.78
C PHE A 168 -0.49 -5.27 -7.32
N ASP A 169 -0.33 -6.59 -7.44
CA ASP A 169 0.70 -7.20 -8.28
C ASP A 169 0.15 -7.37 -9.70
N LEU A 170 0.64 -6.56 -10.64
CA LEU A 170 0.10 -6.54 -12.01
C LEU A 170 0.88 -7.47 -12.95
N PRO A 171 0.19 -8.20 -13.85
CA PRO A 171 0.86 -9.00 -14.87
C PRO A 171 1.61 -8.13 -15.87
N ASN A 172 2.53 -8.73 -16.62
CA ASN A 172 3.22 -8.05 -17.73
C ASN A 172 2.34 -8.00 -18.99
N ARG A 173 1.16 -7.37 -18.89
CA ARG A 173 0.15 -7.24 -19.95
C ARG A 173 -0.44 -5.83 -19.90
N ASP A 174 -1.08 -5.44 -20.99
CA ASP A 174 -1.75 -4.13 -21.14
C ASP A 174 -3.23 -4.35 -21.51
N ASP A 175 -3.98 -5.03 -20.65
CA ASP A 175 -5.42 -5.28 -20.81
C ASP A 175 -6.26 -4.30 -19.96
N GLY A 176 -7.59 -4.36 -20.12
CA GLY A 176 -8.52 -3.40 -19.53
C GLY A 176 -8.49 -3.35 -18.00
N TYR A 177 -8.37 -4.50 -17.33
CA TYR A 177 -8.30 -4.54 -15.87
C TYR A 177 -6.94 -4.07 -15.35
N VAL A 178 -5.83 -4.33 -16.06
CA VAL A 178 -4.51 -3.75 -15.71
C VAL A 178 -4.56 -2.23 -15.81
N ALA A 179 -5.07 -1.71 -16.93
CA ALA A 179 -5.21 -0.26 -17.12
C ALA A 179 -6.08 0.37 -16.03
N GLU A 180 -7.17 -0.29 -15.64
CA GLU A 180 -8.05 0.21 -14.60
C GLU A 180 -7.42 0.14 -13.20
N ALA A 181 -6.66 -0.92 -12.90
CA ALA A 181 -5.94 -1.01 -11.63
C ALA A 181 -4.91 0.12 -11.52
N VAL A 182 -4.20 0.41 -12.61
CA VAL A 182 -3.32 1.57 -12.70
C VAL A 182 -4.11 2.86 -12.54
N ASN A 183 -5.27 3.04 -13.19
CA ASN A 183 -6.11 4.25 -13.09
C ASN A 183 -6.58 4.53 -11.66
N CYS A 184 -7.14 3.51 -11.00
CA CYS A 184 -7.60 3.56 -9.61
C CYS A 184 -6.47 3.79 -8.59
N SER A 185 -5.23 3.43 -8.97
CA SER A 185 -4.06 3.63 -8.11
C SER A 185 -3.65 5.10 -8.01
N ASN A 186 -3.27 5.52 -6.80
CA ASN A 186 -2.68 6.83 -6.55
C ASN A 186 -1.15 6.80 -6.51
N ALA A 187 -0.55 5.60 -6.57
CA ALA A 187 0.86 5.41 -6.82
C ALA A 187 1.13 4.23 -7.75
N VAL A 188 2.24 4.29 -8.48
CA VAL A 188 2.74 3.18 -9.30
C VAL A 188 4.18 2.90 -8.91
N VAL A 189 4.48 1.65 -8.58
CA VAL A 189 5.84 1.14 -8.44
C VAL A 189 6.20 0.46 -9.75
N MET A 190 7.03 1.11 -10.56
CA MET A 190 7.51 0.57 -11.84
C MET A 190 8.80 -0.21 -11.61
N VAL A 191 8.73 -1.53 -11.69
CA VAL A 191 9.84 -2.45 -11.45
C VAL A 191 10.59 -2.75 -12.74
N THR A 192 11.92 -2.68 -12.68
CA THR A 192 12.85 -2.94 -13.79
C THR A 192 14.11 -3.62 -13.27
N LEU A 193 14.87 -4.29 -14.14
CA LEU A 193 16.23 -4.72 -13.86
C LEU A 193 17.28 -3.62 -14.09
N GLY A 194 16.90 -2.36 -14.35
CA GLY A 194 17.84 -1.23 -14.45
C GLY A 194 18.64 -1.14 -15.76
N PHE A 195 18.47 -2.08 -16.69
CA PHE A 195 19.15 -2.03 -17.99
C PHE A 195 18.58 -0.92 -18.90
N PRO A 196 19.40 -0.24 -19.74
CA PRO A 196 18.96 0.88 -20.57
C PRO A 196 17.70 0.61 -21.41
N GLY A 197 17.60 -0.56 -22.04
CA GLY A 197 16.44 -0.93 -22.85
C GLY A 197 15.16 -1.14 -22.04
N GLU A 198 15.26 -1.60 -20.79
CA GLU A 198 14.10 -1.73 -19.90
C GLU A 198 13.66 -0.37 -19.37
N LEU A 199 14.61 0.51 -19.07
CA LEU A 199 14.35 1.88 -18.64
C LEU A 199 13.60 2.68 -19.71
N VAL A 200 13.93 2.52 -20.99
CA VAL A 200 13.15 3.12 -22.10
C VAL A 200 11.70 2.64 -22.08
N ARG A 201 11.47 1.35 -21.90
CA ARG A 201 10.11 0.76 -21.88
C ARG A 201 9.34 1.21 -20.64
N ALA A 202 9.99 1.25 -19.47
CA ALA A 202 9.41 1.76 -18.24
C ALA A 202 9.00 3.24 -18.38
N ALA A 203 9.86 4.07 -18.98
CA ALA A 203 9.54 5.48 -19.25
C ALA A 203 8.36 5.63 -20.20
N ALA A 204 8.31 4.84 -21.28
CA ALA A 204 7.18 4.87 -22.22
C ALA A 204 5.86 4.46 -21.54
N ARG A 205 5.91 3.47 -20.64
CA ARG A 205 4.74 2.96 -19.91
C ARG A 205 4.25 3.92 -18.83
N CYS A 206 5.14 4.69 -18.20
CA CYS A 206 4.79 5.63 -17.13
C CYS A 206 4.65 7.10 -17.55
N GLY A 207 5.15 7.49 -18.73
CA GLY A 207 5.35 8.91 -19.08
C GLY A 207 4.09 9.78 -19.09
N ASN A 208 2.91 9.18 -19.25
CA ASN A 208 1.63 9.91 -19.27
C ASN A 208 0.85 9.82 -17.94
N LEU A 209 1.40 9.14 -16.93
CA LEU A 209 0.72 8.92 -15.66
C LEU A 209 0.74 10.19 -14.80
N LYS A 210 -0.43 10.75 -14.51
CA LYS A 210 -0.59 11.91 -13.62
C LYS A 210 -0.73 11.49 -12.15
N LYS A 211 0.23 10.71 -11.65
CA LYS A 211 0.25 10.14 -10.29
C LYS A 211 1.67 9.91 -9.82
N ASP A 212 1.84 9.61 -8.53
CA ASP A 212 3.16 9.34 -7.96
C ASP A 212 3.71 8.04 -8.57
N VAL A 213 4.73 8.13 -9.42
CA VAL A 213 5.41 6.96 -9.98
C VAL A 213 6.77 6.83 -9.31
N LEU A 214 7.10 5.67 -8.78
CA LEU A 214 8.38 5.32 -8.18
C LEU A 214 9.03 4.25 -9.05
N LEU A 215 10.24 4.50 -9.54
CA LEU A 215 11.02 3.49 -10.23
C LEU A 215 11.76 2.62 -9.23
N VAL A 216 11.63 1.30 -9.36
CA VAL A 216 12.36 0.33 -8.55
C VAL A 216 13.26 -0.51 -9.46
N ALA A 217 14.58 -0.36 -9.28
CA ALA A 217 15.57 -1.14 -9.98
C ALA A 217 15.97 -2.36 -9.13
N ASN A 218 15.52 -3.54 -9.54
CA ASN A 218 15.71 -4.78 -8.81
C ASN A 218 16.89 -5.58 -9.36
N GLY A 219 17.81 -5.97 -8.48
CA GLY A 219 19.03 -6.72 -8.80
C GLY A 219 20.20 -5.89 -9.32
N TYR A 220 19.95 -4.82 -10.07
CA TYR A 220 21.00 -3.99 -10.67
C TYR A 220 20.84 -2.50 -10.36
N LYS A 221 21.97 -1.79 -10.40
CA LYS A 221 22.01 -0.34 -10.26
C LYS A 221 21.54 0.36 -11.52
N CYS A 222 20.81 1.45 -11.34
CA CYS A 222 20.47 2.37 -12.40
C CYS A 222 21.71 3.19 -12.78
N GLY A 223 22.06 3.23 -14.06
CA GLY A 223 23.06 4.16 -14.55
C GLY A 223 22.61 5.63 -14.40
N PRO A 224 23.53 6.61 -14.46
CA PRO A 224 23.19 8.03 -14.31
C PRO A 224 22.18 8.53 -15.34
N GLU A 225 22.17 7.96 -16.55
CA GLU A 225 21.19 8.26 -17.60
C GLU A 225 19.74 7.92 -17.16
N ALA A 226 19.57 6.87 -16.36
CA ALA A 226 18.27 6.50 -15.81
C ALA A 226 17.75 7.58 -14.86
N LEU A 227 18.61 8.04 -13.95
CA LEU A 227 18.26 9.04 -12.94
C LEU A 227 17.82 10.35 -13.60
N GLU A 228 18.48 10.77 -14.68
CA GLU A 228 18.10 11.97 -15.42
C GLU A 228 16.75 11.79 -16.15
N ARG A 229 16.53 10.64 -16.80
CA ARG A 229 15.26 10.34 -17.49
C ARG A 229 14.07 10.25 -16.55
N PHE A 230 14.30 9.88 -15.29
CA PHE A 230 13.27 9.66 -14.28
C PHE A 230 13.29 10.72 -13.16
N LYS A 231 13.93 11.87 -13.38
CA LYS A 231 14.04 12.93 -12.36
C LYS A 231 12.70 13.51 -11.90
N ASP A 232 11.69 13.46 -12.76
CA ASP A 232 10.34 13.97 -12.47
C ASP A 232 9.45 12.93 -11.77
N LEU A 233 9.98 11.73 -11.52
CA LEU A 233 9.29 10.70 -10.74
C LEU A 233 9.29 11.02 -9.24
N ALA A 234 8.41 10.34 -8.50
CA ALA A 234 8.41 10.39 -7.03
C ALA A 234 9.74 9.90 -6.42
N GLY A 235 10.49 9.08 -7.15
CA GLY A 235 11.85 8.70 -6.82
C GLY A 235 12.35 7.51 -7.64
N VAL A 236 13.61 7.15 -7.38
CA VAL A 236 14.24 5.92 -7.84
C VAL A 236 14.79 5.18 -6.63
N VAL A 237 14.47 3.89 -6.49
CA VAL A 237 15.00 3.03 -5.43
C VAL A 237 15.67 1.82 -6.06
N GLU A 238 16.92 1.58 -5.67
CA GLU A 238 17.65 0.38 -6.05
C GLU A 238 17.48 -0.68 -4.95
N LEU A 239 17.13 -1.89 -5.38
CA LEU A 239 17.09 -3.11 -4.57
C LEU A 239 18.27 -3.99 -5.01
N PRO A 240 19.33 -4.10 -4.20
CA PRO A 240 20.44 -4.98 -4.51
C PRO A 240 20.00 -6.43 -4.63
N GLU A 241 20.72 -7.22 -5.44
CA GLU A 241 20.54 -8.67 -5.48
C GLU A 241 20.76 -9.26 -4.08
N GLU A 242 19.82 -10.10 -3.67
CA GLU A 242 19.82 -10.70 -2.35
C GLU A 242 19.88 -12.22 -2.51
N ARG A 243 20.98 -12.82 -2.03
CA ARG A 243 21.19 -14.26 -2.13
C ARG A 243 20.15 -15.01 -1.30
N GLY A 244 19.57 -16.06 -1.89
CA GLY A 244 18.60 -16.89 -1.20
C GLY A 244 17.20 -16.26 -1.10
N LEU A 245 16.92 -15.17 -1.83
CA LEU A 245 15.64 -14.47 -1.73
C LEU A 245 14.47 -15.38 -2.13
N GLU A 246 14.62 -16.12 -3.22
CA GLU A 246 13.60 -17.05 -3.72
C GLU A 246 13.34 -18.18 -2.72
N GLU A 247 14.38 -18.81 -2.17
CA GLU A 247 14.28 -19.85 -1.15
C GLU A 247 13.60 -19.33 0.12
N ARG A 248 13.86 -18.07 0.50
CA ARG A 248 13.16 -17.41 1.62
C ARG A 248 11.69 -17.17 1.32
N MET A 249 11.34 -16.76 0.10
CA MET A 249 9.95 -16.60 -0.31
C MET A 249 9.20 -17.94 -0.28
N TYR A 250 9.83 -19.02 -0.75
CA TYR A 250 9.28 -20.38 -0.61
C TYR A 250 9.13 -20.84 0.84
N SER A 251 9.93 -20.27 1.75
CA SER A 251 9.86 -20.55 3.19
C SER A 251 8.93 -19.59 3.95
N GLY A 252 8.22 -18.68 3.25
CA GLY A 252 7.31 -17.71 3.86
C GLY A 252 8.00 -16.55 4.59
N VAL A 253 9.25 -16.23 4.27
CA VAL A 253 10.03 -15.17 4.92
C VAL A 253 10.10 -13.92 4.03
N PHE A 254 9.33 -12.89 4.38
CA PHE A 254 9.14 -11.68 3.57
C PHE A 254 9.64 -10.38 4.23
N THR A 255 10.07 -10.45 5.49
CA THR A 255 10.74 -9.35 6.19
C THR A 255 12.09 -9.82 6.70
N GLY A 256 13.02 -8.89 6.92
CA GLY A 256 14.37 -9.27 7.27
C GLY A 256 15.34 -8.09 7.35
N ARG A 257 16.63 -8.43 7.47
CA ARG A 257 17.74 -7.48 7.45
C ARG A 257 18.56 -7.71 6.20
N GLY A 258 19.07 -6.64 5.60
CA GLY A 258 19.88 -6.73 4.38
C GLY A 258 19.51 -5.61 3.41
N ALA A 259 20.38 -5.38 2.43
CA ALA A 259 20.26 -4.22 1.56
C ALA A 259 18.99 -4.23 0.69
N PHE A 260 18.48 -5.43 0.35
CA PHE A 260 17.19 -5.60 -0.31
C PHE A 260 16.03 -5.17 0.59
N TYR A 261 15.97 -5.68 1.83
CA TYR A 261 14.92 -5.34 2.79
C TYR A 261 14.94 -3.85 3.16
N ASP A 262 16.13 -3.27 3.35
CA ASP A 262 16.29 -1.82 3.54
C ASP A 262 15.79 -1.05 2.32
N GLY A 263 16.00 -1.58 1.11
CA GLY A 263 15.45 -1.06 -0.13
C GLY A 263 13.93 -1.08 -0.16
N ILE A 264 13.29 -2.19 0.22
CA ILE A 264 11.83 -2.28 0.35
C ILE A 264 11.31 -1.28 1.39
N GLY A 265 12.02 -1.11 2.51
CA GLY A 265 11.73 -0.07 3.50
C GLY A 265 11.77 1.34 2.89
N ARG A 266 12.77 1.65 2.05
CA ARG A 266 12.81 2.92 1.30
C ARG A 266 11.63 3.06 0.32
N VAL A 267 11.22 1.98 -0.35
CA VAL A 267 10.02 1.99 -1.21
C VAL A 267 8.78 2.37 -0.40
N ARG A 268 8.55 1.71 0.75
CA ARG A 268 7.47 2.07 1.68
C ARG A 268 7.58 3.54 2.07
N ASP A 269 8.74 4.00 2.52
CA ASP A 269 8.91 5.36 3.01
C ASP A 269 8.62 6.40 1.92
N VAL A 270 9.02 6.19 0.66
CA VAL A 270 8.67 7.11 -0.43
C VAL A 270 7.17 7.14 -0.70
N LEU A 271 6.51 5.99 -0.74
CA LEU A 271 5.08 5.88 -1.09
C LEU A 271 4.15 6.33 0.03
N PHE A 272 4.53 6.05 1.26
CA PHE A 272 3.71 6.22 2.46
C PHE A 272 4.25 7.31 3.37
N ARG A 273 5.24 8.10 2.96
CA ARG A 273 5.68 9.29 3.72
C ARG A 273 4.47 10.15 4.08
N PRO A 274 4.33 10.58 5.35
CA PRO A 274 3.46 11.70 5.66
C PRO A 274 3.93 12.87 4.79
N ARG A 275 3.09 13.36 3.87
CA ARG A 275 3.43 14.59 3.14
C ARG A 275 3.46 15.70 4.18
N ASP A 276 4.67 16.14 4.56
CA ASP A 276 4.89 17.29 5.43
C ASP A 276 4.09 18.48 4.91
N GLY A 277 2.98 18.78 5.59
CA GLY A 277 2.02 19.79 5.17
C GLY A 277 0.60 19.58 5.71
N GLY A 278 0.23 18.34 6.06
CA GLY A 278 -1.04 18.03 6.72
C GLY A 278 -0.92 18.10 8.25
N LEU A 279 -1.36 19.20 8.85
CA LEU A 279 -1.65 19.41 10.28
C LEU A 279 -0.47 19.33 11.29
N PHE A 280 0.50 18.44 11.10
CA PHE A 280 1.59 18.19 12.07
C PHE A 280 2.53 19.38 12.29
N ARG A 281 2.71 20.26 11.29
CA ARG A 281 3.57 21.45 11.43
C ARG A 281 2.88 22.60 12.18
N ARG A 282 1.53 22.65 12.23
CA ARG A 282 0.83 23.76 12.91
C ARG A 282 0.76 23.59 14.41
N VAL A 283 0.78 22.36 14.93
CA VAL A 283 0.73 22.15 16.38
C VAL A 283 2.06 22.50 17.03
N THR A 284 3.20 22.16 16.41
CA THR A 284 4.52 22.53 16.92
C THR A 284 4.82 24.03 16.78
N GLU A 285 4.38 24.71 15.73
CA GLU A 285 4.57 26.17 15.60
C GLU A 285 3.64 26.99 16.52
N PHE A 286 2.46 26.47 16.87
CA PHE A 286 1.54 27.15 17.80
C PHE A 286 2.07 27.16 19.24
N PHE A 287 2.71 26.07 19.67
CA PHE A 287 3.36 26.00 20.99
C PHE A 287 4.75 26.65 21.02
N ALA A 288 5.47 26.68 19.90
CA ALA A 288 6.76 27.38 19.82
C ALA A 288 6.63 28.92 19.80
N LYS A 289 5.49 29.46 19.36
CA LYS A 289 5.22 30.91 19.37
C LYS A 289 4.36 31.34 20.55
N GLY A 290 4.76 30.92 21.76
CA GLY A 290 4.25 31.49 23.00
C GLY A 290 4.25 33.02 22.95
N ARG A 291 3.08 33.59 22.70
CA ARG A 291 2.73 34.96 23.07
C ARG A 291 1.52 34.86 23.95
N PHE A 292 1.81 34.83 25.25
CA PHE A 292 0.91 35.33 26.27
C PHE A 292 0.47 36.75 25.87
N PHE A 293 -0.83 36.94 25.69
CA PHE A 293 -1.60 38.07 26.21
C PHE A 293 -3.05 37.62 26.36
#